data_AF-A0A1E3S2U6-F1
#
_entry.id   AF-A0A1E3S2U6-F1
#
_cell.length_a   1.000
_cell.length_b   1.000
_cell.length_c   1.000
_cell.angle_alpha   90.00
_cell.angle_beta   90.00
_cell.angle_gamma   90.00
#
_symmetry.space_group_name_H-M   'P 1'
#
loop_
_entity.id
_entity.type
_entity.pdbx_description
1 polymer ?
#
loop_
_entity_poly.entity_id
_entity_poly.type
_entity_poly.pdbx_seq_one_letter_code
_entity_poly.pdbx_strand_id
1 'polypeptide(L)'
;MTHGRVLLSGPQDDRVVPAPTFTRRLCTDLGANGCLVAADLAGERLKAVLASKPDLIKVSHKELLENGRSKSEEAADLTKAMEAMRDDGAGTLVVSRRVGSRRRDGHRGAPPRGWR
;
A
#
# COMPACT_ATOMS: atom_id res chain seq x y z
N MET A 1 24.97 2.59 -12.48
CA MET A 1 24.79 1.12 -12.50
C MET A 1 23.88 0.75 -11.34
N THR A 2 22.91 -0.14 -11.54
CA THR A 2 22.05 -0.65 -10.47
C THR A 2 22.70 -1.89 -9.86
N HIS A 3 22.99 -1.87 -8.56
CA HIS A 3 23.69 -2.96 -7.86
C HIS A 3 22.76 -4.07 -7.36
N GLY A 4 21.43 -3.84 -7.32
CA GLY A 4 20.45 -4.84 -6.91
C GLY A 4 19.06 -4.26 -6.72
N ARG A 5 18.11 -5.14 -6.37
CA ARG A 5 16.74 -4.79 -5.99
C ARG A 5 16.46 -5.29 -4.58
N VAL A 6 15.86 -4.45 -3.75
CA VAL A 6 15.50 -4.79 -2.37
C VAL A 6 14.04 -4.51 -2.12
N LEU A 7 13.36 -5.44 -1.44
CA LEU A 7 12.01 -5.25 -0.92
C LEU A 7 12.09 -5.06 0.61
N LEU A 8 11.60 -3.92 1.09
CA LEU A 8 11.35 -3.69 2.51
C LEU A 8 9.89 -4.00 2.82
N SER A 9 9.64 -5.12 3.48
CA SER A 9 8.31 -5.49 3.97
C SER A 9 8.23 -5.40 5.50
N GLY A 10 7.02 -5.19 6.01
CA GLY A 10 6.77 -5.05 7.45
C GLY A 10 7.15 -6.33 8.24
N PRO A 11 7.65 -6.19 9.48
CA PRO A 11 8.08 -7.32 10.29
C PRO A 11 6.89 -8.14 10.83
N GLN A 12 7.16 -9.37 11.26
CA GLN A 12 6.21 -10.18 12.05
C GLN A 12 6.06 -9.66 13.49
N ASP A 13 6.97 -8.80 13.98
CA ASP A 13 7.02 -8.31 15.36
C ASP A 13 7.83 -6.98 15.52
N ASP A 14 7.44 -6.13 16.47
CA ASP A 14 8.02 -4.80 16.75
C ASP A 14 9.18 -4.80 17.77
N ARG A 15 9.56 -5.94 18.35
CA ARG A 15 10.46 -6.04 19.53
C ARG A 15 11.95 -5.82 19.28
N VAL A 16 12.42 -5.71 18.02
CA VAL A 16 13.87 -5.84 17.74
C VAL A 16 14.55 -4.51 17.40
N VAL A 17 13.91 -3.60 16.67
CA VAL A 17 14.47 -2.28 16.33
C VAL A 17 13.34 -1.25 16.19
N PRO A 18 13.48 -0.01 16.71
CA PRO A 18 12.52 1.07 16.47
C PRO A 18 12.28 1.25 14.97
N ALA A 19 11.07 0.92 14.56
CA ALA A 19 10.76 0.72 13.16
C ALA A 19 10.98 1.95 12.25
N PRO A 20 10.62 3.18 12.67
CA PRO A 20 10.82 4.36 11.83
C PRO A 20 12.30 4.63 11.56
N THR A 21 13.15 4.40 12.56
CA THR A 21 14.60 4.63 12.45
C THR A 21 15.27 3.59 11.55
N PHE A 22 14.91 2.32 11.72
CA PHE A 22 15.47 1.22 10.92
C PHE A 22 15.12 1.36 9.45
N THR A 23 13.82 1.48 9.12
CA THR A 23 13.37 1.49 7.74
C THR A 23 13.87 2.71 6.98
N ARG A 24 13.88 3.89 7.61
CA ARG A 24 14.40 5.12 7.01
C ARG A 24 15.88 4.98 6.66
N ARG A 25 16.70 4.60 7.64
CA ARG A 25 18.16 4.51 7.46
C ARG A 25 18.52 3.41 6.46
N LEU A 26 17.90 2.25 6.57
CA LEU A 26 18.13 1.14 5.65
C LEU A 26 17.79 1.52 4.20
N CYS A 27 16.64 2.18 3.96
CA CYS A 27 16.26 2.64 2.63
C CYS A 27 17.29 3.64 2.07
N THR A 28 17.73 4.60 2.89
CA THR A 28 18.74 5.59 2.48
C THR A 28 20.06 4.92 2.13
N ASP A 29 20.55 4.01 2.98
CA ASP A 29 21.84 3.35 2.80
C ASP A 29 21.82 2.45 1.55
N LEU A 30 20.74 1.71 1.32
CA LEU A 30 20.57 0.89 0.11
C LEU A 30 20.54 1.73 -1.16
N GLY A 31 19.80 2.84 -1.16
CA GLY A 31 19.74 3.77 -2.29
C GLY A 31 21.09 4.41 -2.58
N ALA A 32 21.82 4.84 -1.54
CA ALA A 32 23.17 5.40 -1.67
C ALA A 32 24.18 4.39 -2.25
N ASN A 33 23.97 3.09 -2.03
CA ASN A 33 24.76 2.00 -2.62
C ASN A 33 24.22 1.55 -3.99
N GLY A 34 23.27 2.27 -4.59
CA GLY A 34 22.77 2.01 -5.95
C GLY A 34 21.81 0.83 -6.07
N CYS A 35 21.16 0.42 -4.97
CA CYS A 35 20.02 -0.49 -5.03
C CYS A 35 18.73 0.25 -5.41
N LEU A 36 17.82 -0.45 -6.09
CA LEU A 36 16.43 0.00 -6.23
C LEU A 36 15.61 -0.57 -5.07
N VAL A 37 14.92 0.30 -4.34
CA VAL A 37 14.19 -0.06 -3.12
C VAL A 37 12.68 0.00 -3.38
N ALA A 38 12.02 -1.15 -3.22
CA ALA A 38 10.58 -1.26 -3.13
C ALA A 38 10.15 -1.40 -1.67
N ALA A 39 9.00 -0.84 -1.28
CA ALA A 39 8.46 -0.99 0.07
C ALA A 39 6.96 -1.39 0.09
N ASP A 40 6.63 -2.31 0.99
CA ASP A 40 5.26 -2.72 1.36
C ASP A 40 5.14 -2.60 2.89
N LEU A 41 4.74 -1.40 3.34
CA LEU A 41 4.79 -0.96 4.73
C LEU A 41 3.57 -0.10 5.06
N ALA A 42 3.21 -0.03 6.34
CA ALA A 42 2.07 0.74 6.84
C ALA A 42 2.45 1.64 8.03
N GLY A 43 1.56 2.58 8.36
CA GLY A 43 1.67 3.47 9.51
C GLY A 43 2.97 4.28 9.54
N GLU A 44 3.61 4.34 10.70
CA GLU A 44 4.85 5.11 10.91
C GLU A 44 6.03 4.62 10.05
N ARG A 45 6.05 3.33 9.69
CA ARG A 45 7.07 2.78 8.79
C ARG A 45 6.94 3.32 7.37
N LEU A 46 5.69 3.46 6.89
CA LEU A 46 5.41 4.07 5.60
C LEU A 46 5.83 5.54 5.59
N LYS A 47 5.47 6.30 6.63
CA LYS A 47 5.89 7.71 6.75
C LYS A 47 7.42 7.83 6.75
N ALA A 48 8.10 6.98 7.51
CA ALA A 48 9.55 6.97 7.61
C ALA A 48 10.25 6.60 6.30
N VAL A 49 9.75 5.61 5.56
CA VAL A 49 10.36 5.20 4.30
C VAL A 49 10.15 6.25 3.20
N LEU A 50 8.99 6.93 3.15
CA LEU A 50 8.74 7.99 2.15
C LEU A 50 9.78 9.10 2.21
N ALA A 51 10.17 9.50 3.43
CA ALA A 51 11.23 10.48 3.66
C ALA A 51 12.61 10.05 3.11
N SER A 52 12.81 8.76 2.81
CA SER A 52 14.02 8.21 2.20
C SER A 52 13.93 8.03 0.67
N LYS A 53 12.82 8.46 0.05
CA LYS A 53 12.59 8.46 -1.41
C LYS A 53 12.75 7.10 -2.10
N PRO A 54 11.94 6.08 -1.74
CA PRO A 54 12.01 4.76 -2.35
C PRO A 54 11.52 4.78 -3.81
N ASP A 55 12.06 3.88 -4.62
CA ASP A 55 11.74 3.78 -6.04
C ASP A 55 10.31 3.29 -6.28
N LEU A 56 9.80 2.39 -5.42
CA LEU A 56 8.45 1.85 -5.51
C LEU A 56 7.81 1.71 -4.13
N ILE A 57 6.57 2.15 -4.02
CA ILE A 57 5.70 1.88 -2.88
C ILE A 57 4.47 1.11 -3.36
N LYS A 58 4.14 0.02 -2.67
CA LYS A 58 2.86 -0.64 -2.80
C LYS A 58 2.04 -0.39 -1.53
N VAL A 59 0.77 -0.02 -1.70
CA VAL A 59 -0.22 0.11 -0.62
C VAL A 59 -1.54 -0.47 -1.09
N SER A 60 -2.43 -0.82 -0.16
CA SER A 60 -3.82 -1.09 -0.50
C SER A 60 -4.70 0.16 -0.39
N HIS A 61 -5.77 0.21 -1.19
CA HIS A 61 -6.80 1.25 -1.05
C HIS A 61 -7.40 1.28 0.38
N LYS A 62 -7.51 0.13 1.05
CA LYS A 62 -7.98 0.04 2.43
C LYS A 62 -7.04 0.75 3.41
N GLU A 63 -5.73 0.54 3.29
CA GLU A 63 -4.74 1.24 4.13
C GLU A 63 -4.76 2.74 3.88
N LEU A 64 -4.98 3.19 2.64
CA LEU A 64 -5.12 4.63 2.35
C LEU A 64 -6.32 5.24 3.09
N LEU A 65 -7.43 4.50 3.20
CA LEU A 65 -8.61 4.93 3.95
C LEU A 65 -8.37 4.89 5.47
N GLU A 66 -7.87 3.77 5.97
CA GLU A 66 -7.63 3.54 7.41
C GLU A 66 -6.62 4.51 8.00
N ASN A 67 -5.63 4.94 7.21
CA ASN A 67 -4.63 5.93 7.63
C ASN A 67 -5.01 7.36 7.26
N GLY A 68 -6.24 7.61 6.79
CA GLY A 68 -6.76 8.94 6.47
C GLY A 68 -6.06 9.64 5.30
N ARG A 69 -5.33 8.91 4.45
CA ARG A 69 -4.66 9.44 3.26
C ARG A 69 -5.60 9.59 2.07
N SER A 70 -6.70 8.84 2.04
CA SER A 70 -7.76 8.98 1.05
C SER A 70 -9.12 9.19 1.71
N LYS A 71 -10.01 9.92 1.02
CA LYS A 71 -11.36 10.24 1.52
C LYS A 71 -12.39 9.17 1.17
N SER A 72 -12.16 8.39 0.11
CA SER A 72 -13.07 7.35 -0.37
C SER A 72 -12.32 6.33 -1.23
N GLU A 73 -12.98 5.22 -1.57
CA GLU A 73 -12.44 4.21 -2.50
C GLU A 73 -12.57 4.63 -3.97
N GLU A 74 -13.08 5.82 -4.25
CA GLU A 74 -13.23 6.36 -5.59
C GLU A 74 -11.88 6.67 -6.22
N ALA A 75 -11.77 6.40 -7.53
CA ALA A 75 -10.51 6.54 -8.26
C ALA A 75 -9.90 7.94 -8.12
N ALA A 76 -10.72 9.00 -8.12
CA ALA A 76 -10.24 10.38 -7.97
C ALA A 76 -9.59 10.65 -6.60
N ASP A 77 -10.16 10.12 -5.51
CA ASP A 77 -9.62 10.32 -4.17
C ASP A 77 -8.40 9.43 -3.91
N LEU A 78 -8.32 8.26 -4.55
CA LEU A 78 -7.13 7.41 -4.51
C LEU A 78 -5.98 8.04 -5.31
N THR A 79 -6.25 8.61 -6.49
CA THR A 79 -5.22 9.32 -7.28
C THR A 79 -4.66 10.52 -6.52
N LYS A 80 -5.49 11.33 -5.86
CA LYS A 80 -5.02 12.44 -5.01
C LYS A 80 -4.13 11.95 -3.86
N ALA A 81 -4.49 10.84 -3.24
CA ALA A 81 -3.65 10.22 -2.21
C ALA A 81 -2.29 9.77 -2.77
N MET A 82 -2.28 9.21 -3.99
CA MET A 82 -1.03 8.83 -4.67
C MET A 82 -0.17 10.04 -5.02
N GLU A 83 -0.76 11.14 -5.49
CA GLU A 83 -0.05 12.39 -5.78
C GLU A 83 0.61 12.95 -4.52
N ALA A 84 -0.13 13.05 -3.41
CA ALA A 84 0.42 13.47 -2.13
C ALA A 84 1.56 12.56 -1.65
N MET A 85 1.47 11.25 -1.87
CA MET A 85 2.56 10.32 -1.52
C MET A 85 3.79 10.46 -2.42
N ARG A 86 3.64 10.92 -3.67
CA ARG A 86 4.78 11.28 -4.52
C ARG A 86 5.47 12.53 -3.99
N ASP A 87 4.68 13.51 -3.55
CA ASP A 87 5.22 14.72 -2.92
C ASP A 87 5.95 14.39 -1.61
N ASP A 88 5.46 13.39 -0.86
CA ASP A 88 6.13 12.85 0.35
C ASP A 88 7.44 12.09 0.02
N GLY A 89 7.67 11.71 -1.24
CA GLY A 89 8.94 11.14 -1.71
C GLY A 89 8.86 9.84 -2.52
N ALA A 90 7.68 9.24 -2.71
CA ALA A 90 7.58 8.00 -3.50
C ALA A 90 7.93 8.22 -4.99
N GLY A 91 8.75 7.33 -5.55
CA GLY A 91 9.02 7.30 -7.00
C GLY A 91 7.82 6.79 -7.80
N THR A 92 7.54 5.49 -7.71
CA THR A 92 6.38 4.81 -8.31
C THR A 92 5.42 4.34 -7.23
N LEU A 93 4.11 4.48 -7.46
CA LEU A 93 3.08 4.00 -6.55
C LEU A 93 2.19 2.96 -7.21
N VAL A 94 1.96 1.85 -6.51
CA VAL A 94 1.00 0.83 -6.88
C VAL A 94 -0.06 0.72 -5.78
N VAL A 95 -1.30 1.06 -6.10
CA VAL A 95 -2.43 0.89 -5.20
C VAL A 95 -3.19 -0.37 -5.57
N SER A 96 -3.17 -1.38 -4.70
CA SER A 96 -3.98 -2.58 -4.91
C SER A 96 -5.45 -2.32 -4.55
N ARG A 97 -6.33 -2.54 -5.52
CA ARG A 97 -7.79 -2.46 -5.35
C ARG A 97 -8.39 -3.85 -5.23
N ARG A 98 -9.33 -4.02 -4.30
CA ARG A 98 -10.12 -5.26 -4.18
C ARG A 98 -11.58 -4.88 -4.41
N VAL A 99 -12.22 -5.50 -5.39
CA VAL A 99 -13.68 -5.44 -5.50
C VAL A 99 -14.27 -6.38 -4.44
N GLY A 100 -15.09 -5.83 -3.53
CA GLY A 100 -15.95 -6.66 -2.69
C GLY A 100 -16.95 -7.37 -3.59
N SER A 101 -16.99 -8.71 -3.56
CA SER A 101 -18.10 -9.44 -4.17
C SER A 101 -19.36 -9.14 -3.35
N ARG A 102 -20.13 -8.15 -3.80
CA ARG A 102 -21.45 -7.89 -3.25
C ARG A 102 -22.33 -9.08 -3.62
N ARG A 103 -22.54 -10.02 -2.69
CA ARG A 103 -23.62 -11.00 -2.83
C ARG A 103 -24.91 -10.19 -2.92
N ARG A 104 -25.54 -10.16 -4.09
CA ARG A 104 -26.97 -9.84 -4.17
C ARG A 104 -27.66 -11.02 -3.53
N ASP A 105 -28.14 -10.86 -2.30
CA ASP A 105 -29.14 -11.77 -1.77
C ASP A 105 -30.41 -11.58 -2.61
N GLY A 106 -30.50 -12.38 -3.67
CA GLY A 106 -31.67 -12.44 -4.52
C GLY A 106 -32.84 -12.97 -3.72
N HIS A 107 -33.94 -12.23 -3.76
CA HIS A 107 -35.27 -12.66 -3.36
C HIS A 107 -35.50 -14.15 -3.59
N ARG A 108 -35.93 -14.87 -2.56
CA ARG A 108 -36.62 -16.16 -2.71
C ARG A 108 -37.94 -15.91 -3.42
N GLY A 109 -37.92 -15.86 -4.75
CA GLY A 109 -39.11 -16.07 -5.58
C GLY A 109 -39.51 -17.53 -5.50
N ALA A 110 -40.78 -17.78 -5.17
CA ALA A 110 -41.36 -19.12 -5.03
C ALA A 110 -41.09 -20.03 -6.25
N PRO A 111 -40.97 -21.36 -6.06
CA PRO A 111 -40.75 -22.27 -7.18
C PRO A 111 -41.95 -22.24 -8.15
N PRO A 112 -41.72 -22.32 -9.47
CA PRO A 112 -42.79 -22.39 -10.45
C PRO A 112 -43.62 -23.66 -10.22
N ARG A 113 -44.95 -23.50 -10.15
CA ARG A 113 -45.90 -24.61 -10.15
C ARG A 113 -45.93 -25.22 -11.55
N GLY A 114 -45.69 -26.53 -11.64
CA GLY A 114 -46.07 -27.32 -12.81
C GLY A 114 -44.91 -28.04 -13.48
N TRP A 115 -44.51 -29.19 -12.91
CA TRP A 115 -44.05 -30.33 -13.70
C TRP A 115 -45.10 -31.42 -13.46
N ARG A 116 -45.88 -31.72 -14.50
CA ARG A 116 -46.73 -32.90 -14.61
C ARG A 116 -46.18 -33.72 -15.77
#